data_AF-A0A3A9WCQ2-F1
#
_entry.id   AF-A0A3A9WCQ2-F1
#
_cell.length_a   1.000
_cell.length_b   1.000
_cell.length_c   1.000
_cell.angle_alpha   90.00
_cell.angle_beta   90.00
_cell.angle_gamma   90.00
#
_symmetry.space_group_name_H-M   'P 1'
#
loop_
_entity.id
_entity.type
_entity.pdbx_description
1 polymer ?
#
loop_
_entity_poly.entity_id
_entity_poly.type
_entity_poly.pdbx_seq_one_letter_code
_entity_poly.pdbx_strand_id
1 'polypeptide(L)'
;MRSGWEPVTAGESGARVLRSPDGSRYAKCVPAEGTPALEAERDRVGWLGAQGVPAPRVLDWHADGAGARLVTSAVDGVPADRVTAPELWAAWEPIADAVRHLHELPVRRCPFGRDLAGMFALARDVVARGAVDPDFLPEEQRHTPPDELLARLAPQLERRLAQEAAEAVVCHGDLCLPNIVLDPETLRVAGFVDLGRLGRADPHADIALLLANARETWPDEDRARAADETFARRHGTAVDPERRRFYLHLDPLTWG
;
A
#
# COMPACT_ATOMS: atom_id res chain seq x y z
N MET A 1 -8.58 -20.33 21.93
CA MET A 1 -8.32 -18.88 21.83
C MET A 1 -8.68 -18.23 23.16
N ARG A 2 -7.81 -17.43 23.78
CA ARG A 2 -8.22 -16.60 24.92
C ARG A 2 -9.31 -15.64 24.42
N SER A 3 -10.43 -15.59 25.14
CA SER A 3 -11.59 -14.74 24.88
C SER A 3 -11.19 -13.27 24.73
N GLY A 4 -11.79 -12.55 23.76
CA GLY A 4 -11.72 -11.08 23.68
C GLY A 4 -10.97 -10.47 22.48
N TRP A 5 -10.69 -11.23 21.42
CA TRP A 5 -10.26 -10.62 20.15
C TRP A 5 -11.43 -9.88 19.50
N GLU A 6 -11.21 -8.65 19.09
CA GLU A 6 -12.23 -7.79 18.49
C GLU A 6 -12.00 -7.66 16.98
N PRO A 7 -13.04 -7.79 16.14
CA PRO A 7 -12.90 -7.56 14.71
C PRO A 7 -12.59 -6.10 14.42
N VAL A 8 -11.61 -5.87 13.55
CA VAL A 8 -11.34 -4.57 12.96
C VAL A 8 -12.17 -4.46 11.69
N THR A 9 -13.08 -3.49 11.64
CA THR A 9 -14.02 -3.32 10.52
C THR A 9 -13.50 -2.39 9.41
N ALA A 10 -12.32 -1.80 9.61
CA ALA A 10 -11.63 -1.03 8.59
C ALA A 10 -10.73 -1.99 7.79
N GLY A 11 -11.04 -2.19 6.51
CA GLY A 11 -10.29 -3.05 5.60
C GLY A 11 -11.20 -3.71 4.57
N GLU A 12 -10.82 -3.61 3.30
CA GLU A 12 -11.66 -4.05 2.16
C GLU A 12 -11.16 -5.38 1.56
N SER A 13 -10.19 -6.02 2.22
CA SER A 13 -9.71 -7.35 1.85
C SER A 13 -10.68 -8.45 2.28
N GLY A 14 -10.72 -9.57 1.54
CA GLY A 14 -11.41 -10.80 1.96
C GLY A 14 -10.84 -11.47 3.23
N ALA A 15 -9.84 -10.87 3.88
CA ALA A 15 -9.25 -11.35 5.13
C ALA A 15 -9.97 -10.75 6.34
N ARG A 16 -10.15 -11.57 7.39
CA ARG A 16 -10.64 -11.08 8.68
C ARG A 16 -9.48 -10.60 9.55
N VAL A 17 -9.48 -9.32 9.89
CA VAL A 17 -8.50 -8.72 10.80
C VAL A 17 -9.10 -8.61 12.21
N LEU A 18 -8.33 -9.05 13.20
CA LEU A 18 -8.70 -9.02 14.61
C LEU A 18 -7.64 -8.27 15.41
N ARG A 19 -8.06 -7.51 16.43
CA ARG A 19 -7.17 -6.84 17.39
C ARG A 19 -7.25 -7.52 18.75
N SER A 20 -6.12 -7.68 19.43
CA SER A 20 -6.09 -8.24 20.78
C SER A 20 -6.74 -7.27 21.79
N PRO A 21 -7.30 -7.76 22.91
CA PRO A 21 -7.98 -6.90 23.89
C PRO A 21 -7.07 -5.83 24.51
N ASP A 22 -5.78 -6.11 24.66
CA ASP A 22 -4.77 -5.15 25.14
C ASP A 22 -4.25 -4.22 24.02
N GLY A 23 -4.70 -4.42 22.78
CA GLY A 23 -4.33 -3.63 21.63
C GLY A 23 -2.92 -3.85 21.09
N SER A 24 -2.14 -4.77 21.68
CA SER A 24 -0.72 -4.95 21.37
C SER A 24 -0.46 -5.83 20.14
N ARG A 25 -1.49 -6.47 19.57
CA ARG A 25 -1.37 -7.44 18.48
C ARG A 25 -2.54 -7.36 17.50
N TYR A 26 -2.25 -7.73 16.27
CA TYR A 26 -3.23 -7.96 15.22
C TYR A 26 -3.14 -9.40 14.71
N ALA A 27 -4.27 -9.98 14.34
CA ALA A 27 -4.34 -11.28 13.69
C ALA A 27 -5.12 -11.15 12.38
N LYS A 28 -4.46 -11.38 11.25
CA LYS A 28 -5.08 -11.47 9.92
C LYS A 28 -5.35 -12.94 9.63
N CYS A 29 -6.59 -13.27 9.30
CA CYS A 29 -7.04 -14.63 9.05
C CYS A 29 -7.65 -14.73 7.65
N VAL A 30 -7.29 -15.77 6.91
CA VAL A 30 -7.80 -16.05 5.57
C VAL A 30 -8.29 -17.50 5.48
N PRO A 31 -9.27 -17.79 4.61
CA PRO A 31 -9.62 -19.16 4.26
C PRO A 31 -8.48 -19.86 3.48
N ALA A 32 -8.64 -21.15 3.19
CA ALA A 32 -7.62 -21.97 2.53
C ALA A 32 -7.07 -21.33 1.24
N GLU A 33 -7.95 -20.78 0.39
CA GLU A 33 -7.61 -20.12 -0.87
C GLU A 33 -6.72 -18.87 -0.70
N GLY A 34 -6.84 -18.16 0.42
CA GLY A 34 -6.04 -16.96 0.70
C GLY A 34 -4.71 -17.26 1.40
N THR A 35 -4.45 -18.51 1.78
CA THR A 35 -3.25 -18.90 2.54
C THR A 35 -1.94 -18.52 1.83
N PRO A 36 -1.77 -18.74 0.51
CA PRO A 36 -0.54 -18.35 -0.17
C PRO A 36 -0.29 -16.84 -0.12
N ALA A 37 -1.33 -16.01 -0.27
CA ALA A 37 -1.21 -14.56 -0.20
C ALA A 37 -0.81 -14.10 1.21
N LEU A 38 -1.41 -14.66 2.25
CA LEU A 38 -1.10 -14.31 3.64
C LEU A 38 0.29 -14.80 4.08
N GLU A 39 0.73 -15.96 3.57
CA GLU A 39 2.10 -16.44 3.75
C GLU A 39 3.10 -15.47 3.09
N ALA A 40 2.78 -14.99 1.89
CA ALA A 40 3.61 -14.03 1.19
C ALA A 40 3.67 -12.67 1.93
N GLU A 41 2.60 -12.26 2.61
CA GLU A 41 2.58 -11.09 3.50
C GLU A 41 3.44 -11.31 4.75
N ARG A 42 3.34 -12.47 5.41
CA ARG A 42 4.19 -12.85 6.55
C ARG A 42 5.68 -12.67 6.20
N ASP A 43 6.08 -13.17 5.04
CA ASP A 43 7.47 -13.13 4.60
C ASP A 43 7.93 -11.70 4.31
N ARG A 44 7.06 -10.87 3.72
CA ARG A 44 7.32 -9.43 3.48
C ARG A 44 7.48 -8.65 4.78
N VAL A 45 6.60 -8.86 5.76
CA VAL A 45 6.68 -8.26 7.09
C VAL A 45 8.01 -8.64 7.76
N GLY A 46 8.36 -9.92 7.77
CA GLY A 46 9.61 -10.42 8.35
C GLY A 46 10.86 -9.84 7.67
N TRP A 47 10.86 -9.78 6.34
CA TRP A 47 11.98 -9.23 5.57
C TRP A 47 12.16 -7.73 5.78
N LEU A 48 11.07 -6.94 5.75
CA LEU A 48 11.13 -5.49 5.88
C LEU A 48 11.67 -5.07 7.24
N GLY A 49 11.21 -5.71 8.32
CA GLY A 49 11.73 -5.47 9.67
C GLY A 49 13.24 -5.74 9.79
N ALA A 50 13.77 -6.70 9.03
CA ALA A 50 15.21 -6.98 8.97
C ALA A 50 16.02 -5.93 8.16
N GLN A 51 15.36 -5.08 7.37
CA GLN A 51 16.01 -3.99 6.63
C GLN A 51 16.14 -2.69 7.43
N GLY A 52 15.64 -2.64 8.67
CA GLY A 52 15.67 -1.44 9.50
C GLY A 52 14.58 -0.41 9.19
N VAL A 53 13.61 -0.76 8.34
CA VAL A 53 12.40 0.03 8.12
C VAL A 53 11.36 -0.34 9.20
N PRO A 54 10.76 0.64 9.90
CA PRO A 54 9.79 0.35 10.95
C PRO A 54 8.53 -0.35 10.39
N ALA A 55 8.21 -1.51 10.94
CA ALA A 55 7.12 -2.39 10.52
C ALA A 55 6.66 -3.27 11.70
N PRO A 56 5.46 -3.89 11.61
CA PRO A 56 5.05 -4.94 12.54
C PRO A 56 6.08 -6.06 12.64
N ARG A 57 6.16 -6.73 13.78
CA ARG A 57 6.90 -7.99 13.93
C ARG A 57 5.97 -9.17 13.80
N VAL A 58 6.36 -10.19 13.05
CA VAL A 58 5.67 -11.49 13.05
C VAL A 58 5.83 -12.12 14.43
N LEU A 59 4.71 -12.42 15.10
CA LEU A 59 4.67 -13.02 16.44
C LEU A 59 4.30 -14.49 16.40
N ASP A 60 3.40 -14.88 15.49
CA ASP A 60 2.92 -16.24 15.33
C ASP A 60 2.41 -16.47 13.90
N TRP A 61 2.50 -17.71 13.44
CA TRP A 61 1.97 -18.16 12.15
C TRP A 61 1.33 -19.54 12.31
N HIS A 62 0.12 -19.69 11.80
CA HIS A 62 -0.59 -20.96 11.79
C HIS A 62 -1.28 -21.15 10.45
N ALA A 63 -1.10 -22.31 9.83
CA ALA A 63 -1.82 -22.69 8.60
C ALA A 63 -2.23 -24.16 8.69
N ASP A 64 -3.47 -24.45 8.27
CA ASP A 64 -4.04 -25.80 8.18
C ASP A 64 -4.99 -25.89 6.98
N GLY A 65 -5.73 -27.00 6.86
CA GLY A 65 -6.67 -27.21 5.76
C GLY A 65 -7.89 -26.25 5.75
N ALA A 66 -8.14 -25.52 6.84
CA ALA A 66 -9.22 -24.53 6.91
C ALA A 66 -8.76 -23.11 6.53
N GLY A 67 -7.44 -22.84 6.55
CA GLY A 67 -6.89 -21.54 6.19
C GLY A 67 -5.63 -21.20 6.96
N ALA A 68 -5.35 -19.90 7.05
CA ALA A 68 -4.17 -19.40 7.72
C ALA A 68 -4.44 -18.19 8.61
N ARG A 69 -3.58 -18.01 9.61
CA ARG A 69 -3.56 -16.90 10.54
C ARG A 69 -2.13 -16.40 10.73
N LEU A 70 -1.95 -15.12 10.46
CA LEU A 70 -0.74 -14.36 10.75
C LEU A 70 -1.00 -13.46 11.96
N VAL A 71 -0.21 -13.58 13.01
CA VAL A 71 -0.25 -12.68 14.18
C VAL A 71 0.96 -11.77 14.14
N THR A 72 0.74 -10.47 14.21
CA THR A 72 1.78 -9.44 14.24
C THR A 72 1.68 -8.56 15.49
N SER A 73 2.77 -7.90 15.87
CA SER A 73 2.72 -6.83 16.86
C SER A 73 1.97 -5.63 16.28
N ALA A 74 1.27 -4.89 17.12
CA ALA A 74 0.82 -3.55 16.76
C ALA A 74 2.03 -2.65 16.48
N VAL A 75 1.84 -1.69 15.58
CA VAL A 75 2.70 -0.50 15.48
C VAL A 75 2.02 0.56 16.32
N ASP A 76 2.71 1.02 17.37
CA ASP A 76 2.15 2.00 18.30
C ASP A 76 2.07 3.37 17.61
N GLY A 77 0.88 3.95 17.58
CA GLY A 77 0.64 5.26 16.99
C GLY A 77 -0.75 5.41 16.40
N VAL A 78 -0.91 6.42 15.55
CA VAL A 78 -2.16 6.79 14.89
C VAL A 78 -1.98 6.68 13.37
N PRO A 79 -2.87 5.97 12.65
CA PRO A 79 -2.88 5.97 11.19
C PRO A 79 -2.98 7.39 10.62
N ALA A 80 -2.23 7.68 9.56
CA ALA A 80 -2.11 9.04 9.03
C ALA A 80 -3.42 9.58 8.41
N ASP A 81 -4.40 8.73 8.09
CA ASP A 81 -5.74 9.14 7.64
C ASP A 81 -6.60 9.71 8.78
N ARG A 82 -6.21 9.47 10.04
CA ARG A 82 -6.97 9.85 11.23
C ARG A 82 -6.48 11.10 11.92
N VAL A 83 -5.37 11.68 11.46
CA VAL A 83 -4.87 12.94 11.98
C VAL A 83 -5.51 14.12 11.24
N THR A 84 -5.54 15.28 11.86
CA THR A 84 -6.06 16.50 11.24
C THR A 84 -5.15 16.98 10.10
N ALA A 85 -5.68 17.76 9.16
CA ALA A 85 -4.87 18.32 8.07
C ALA A 85 -3.62 19.11 8.54
N PRO A 86 -3.66 19.90 9.63
CA PRO A 86 -2.45 20.52 10.19
C PRO A 86 -1.42 19.51 10.70
N GLU A 87 -1.86 18.44 11.37
CA GLU A 87 -0.97 17.37 11.85
C GLU A 87 -0.38 16.59 10.67
N LEU A 88 -1.18 16.22 9.67
CA LEU A 88 -0.70 15.56 8.46
C LEU A 88 0.34 16.42 7.73
N TRP A 89 0.11 17.74 7.66
CA TRP A 89 1.10 18.65 7.09
C TRP A 89 2.41 18.67 7.88
N ALA A 90 2.36 18.67 9.21
CA ALA A 90 3.55 18.60 10.04
C ALA A 90 4.27 17.25 9.90
N ALA A 91 3.53 16.16 9.67
CA ALA A 91 4.06 14.83 9.39
C ALA A 91 4.55 14.64 7.94
N TRP A 92 4.27 15.57 7.03
CA TRP A 92 4.42 15.33 5.59
C TRP A 92 5.88 15.16 5.14
N GLU A 93 6.80 15.98 5.65
CA GLU A 93 8.23 15.79 5.38
C GLU A 93 8.78 14.51 6.04
N PRO A 94 8.44 14.19 7.31
CA PRO A 94 8.73 12.87 7.91
C PRO A 94 8.20 11.69 7.10
N ILE A 95 6.99 11.77 6.52
CA ILE A 95 6.43 10.75 5.64
C ILE A 95 7.29 10.63 4.39
N ALA A 96 7.60 11.74 3.71
CA ALA A 96 8.45 11.73 2.52
C ALA A 96 9.85 11.13 2.80
N ASP A 97 10.45 11.42 3.96
CA ASP A 97 11.71 10.81 4.39
C ASP A 97 11.59 9.30 4.62
N ALA A 98 10.52 8.83 5.27
CA ALA A 98 10.32 7.41 5.53
C ALA A 98 10.08 6.63 4.24
N VAL A 99 9.30 7.20 3.31
CA VAL A 99 9.06 6.61 1.98
C VAL A 99 10.35 6.61 1.16
N ARG A 100 11.12 7.69 1.19
CA ARG A 100 12.45 7.74 0.56
C ARG A 100 13.36 6.65 1.13
N HIS A 101 13.38 6.48 2.46
CA HIS A 101 14.20 5.44 3.09
C HIS A 101 13.81 4.02 2.65
N LEU A 102 12.50 3.74 2.54
CA LEU A 102 11.99 2.50 1.96
C LEU A 102 12.45 2.32 0.50
N HIS A 103 12.31 3.36 -0.32
CA HIS A 103 12.68 3.33 -1.73
C HIS A 103 14.21 3.25 -1.97
N GLU A 104 15.03 3.71 -1.03
CA GLU A 104 16.49 3.63 -1.05
C GLU A 104 17.02 2.24 -0.65
N LEU A 105 16.16 1.32 -0.17
CA LEU A 105 16.58 -0.05 0.10
C LEU A 105 17.17 -0.70 -1.16
N PRO A 106 18.27 -1.47 -1.05
CA PRO A 106 18.89 -2.07 -2.22
C PRO A 106 17.94 -3.04 -2.93
N VAL A 107 17.42 -2.63 -4.09
CA VAL A 107 16.42 -3.37 -4.90
C VAL A 107 16.84 -4.82 -5.15
N ARG A 108 18.13 -5.06 -5.39
CA ARG A 108 18.68 -6.42 -5.63
C ARG A 108 18.57 -7.36 -4.42
N ARG A 109 18.36 -6.82 -3.22
CA ARG A 109 18.16 -7.58 -1.97
C ARG A 109 16.69 -7.87 -1.67
N CYS A 110 15.76 -7.24 -2.38
CA CYS A 110 14.34 -7.51 -2.22
C CYS A 110 13.97 -8.80 -2.99
N PRO A 111 13.52 -9.86 -2.28
CA PRO A 111 13.17 -11.14 -2.91
C PRO A 111 11.80 -11.09 -3.59
N PHE A 112 10.99 -10.06 -3.31
CA PHE A 112 9.62 -9.95 -3.76
C PHE A 112 9.53 -9.18 -5.07
N GLY A 113 8.83 -9.75 -6.05
CA GLY A 113 8.43 -9.05 -7.27
C GLY A 113 7.03 -8.48 -7.12
N ARG A 114 6.86 -7.24 -7.56
CA ARG A 114 5.55 -6.63 -7.86
C ARG A 114 5.71 -5.75 -9.11
N ASP A 115 6.41 -6.30 -10.10
CA ASP A 115 6.70 -5.58 -11.33
C ASP A 115 5.42 -5.30 -12.13
N LEU A 116 5.50 -4.30 -12.99
CA LEU A 116 4.37 -3.86 -13.79
C LEU A 116 3.82 -4.96 -14.70
N ALA A 117 4.69 -5.86 -15.20
CA ALA A 117 4.23 -6.97 -16.04
C ALA A 117 3.29 -7.91 -15.25
N GLY A 118 3.67 -8.26 -14.02
CA GLY A 118 2.83 -9.04 -13.11
C GLY A 118 1.53 -8.32 -12.73
N MET A 119 1.62 -7.04 -12.37
CA MET A 119 0.43 -6.25 -11.99
C MET A 119 -0.55 -6.06 -13.16
N PHE A 120 -0.04 -5.86 -14.38
CA PHE A 120 -0.89 -5.75 -15.56
C PHE A 120 -1.53 -7.09 -15.95
N ALA A 121 -0.84 -8.22 -15.73
CA ALA A 121 -1.41 -9.55 -15.91
C ALA A 121 -2.51 -9.83 -14.87
N LEU A 122 -2.31 -9.43 -13.62
CA LEU A 122 -3.34 -9.48 -12.57
C LEU A 122 -4.55 -8.63 -12.95
N ALA A 123 -4.34 -7.40 -13.43
CA ALA A 123 -5.44 -6.55 -13.88
C ALA A 123 -6.26 -7.18 -15.01
N ARG A 124 -5.59 -7.83 -15.97
CA ARG A 124 -6.29 -8.60 -17.03
C ARG A 124 -7.16 -9.71 -16.45
N ASP A 125 -6.67 -10.46 -15.47
CA ASP A 125 -7.43 -11.54 -14.83
C ASP A 125 -8.66 -11.02 -14.08
N VAL A 126 -8.48 -10.01 -13.22
CA VAL A 126 -9.57 -9.39 -12.45
C VAL A 126 -10.66 -8.84 -13.38
N VAL A 127 -10.26 -8.11 -14.43
CA VAL A 127 -11.19 -7.59 -15.44
C VAL A 127 -11.90 -8.72 -16.18
N ALA A 128 -11.18 -9.78 -16.58
CA ALA A 128 -11.78 -10.91 -17.30
C ALA A 128 -12.79 -11.71 -16.45
N ARG A 129 -12.59 -11.76 -15.14
CA ARG A 129 -13.54 -12.37 -14.19
C ARG A 129 -14.70 -11.46 -13.80
N GLY A 130 -14.69 -10.18 -14.23
CA GLY A 130 -15.68 -9.19 -13.82
C GLY A 130 -15.62 -8.88 -12.33
N ALA A 131 -14.44 -8.97 -11.71
CA ALA A 131 -14.25 -8.89 -10.26
C ALA A 131 -13.79 -7.50 -9.77
N VAL A 132 -13.66 -6.52 -10.68
CA VAL A 132 -13.30 -5.14 -10.32
C VAL A 132 -14.40 -4.55 -9.44
N ASP A 133 -14.03 -4.07 -8.25
CA ASP A 133 -14.91 -3.29 -7.40
C ASP A 133 -15.02 -1.84 -7.91
N PRO A 134 -16.20 -1.37 -8.33
CA PRO A 134 -16.38 0.00 -8.79
C PRO A 134 -16.08 1.05 -7.73
N ASP A 135 -16.15 0.74 -6.44
CA ASP A 135 -15.93 1.72 -5.38
C ASP A 135 -14.45 2.15 -5.29
N PHE A 136 -13.53 1.27 -5.73
CA PHE A 136 -12.09 1.57 -5.81
C PHE A 136 -11.72 2.42 -7.03
N LEU A 137 -12.61 2.52 -8.03
CA LEU A 137 -12.37 3.36 -9.19
C LEU A 137 -12.51 4.85 -8.83
N PRO A 138 -11.70 5.74 -9.43
CA PRO A 138 -11.96 7.17 -9.38
C PRO A 138 -13.41 7.48 -9.78
N GLU A 139 -14.03 8.48 -9.15
CA GLU A 139 -15.46 8.76 -9.30
C GLU A 139 -15.86 8.91 -10.78
N GLU A 140 -15.03 9.56 -11.59
CA GLU A 140 -15.27 9.75 -13.02
C GLU A 140 -15.16 8.47 -13.86
N GLN A 141 -14.65 7.37 -13.29
CA GLN A 141 -14.44 6.08 -13.96
C GLN A 141 -15.46 5.01 -13.55
N ARG A 142 -16.21 5.21 -12.46
CA ARG A 142 -17.15 4.21 -11.90
C ARG A 142 -18.22 3.72 -12.87
N HIS A 143 -18.53 4.50 -13.90
CA HIS A 143 -19.51 4.17 -14.93
C HIS A 143 -18.88 3.72 -16.26
N THR A 144 -17.55 3.60 -16.32
CA THR A 144 -16.84 3.06 -17.49
C THR A 144 -16.61 1.56 -17.31
N PRO A 145 -16.87 0.72 -18.33
CA PRO A 145 -16.52 -0.70 -18.28
C PRO A 145 -15.02 -0.93 -17.96
N PRO A 146 -14.68 -1.84 -17.04
CA PRO A 146 -13.27 -2.06 -16.66
C PRO A 146 -12.35 -2.52 -17.80
N ASP A 147 -12.88 -3.22 -18.80
CA ASP A 147 -12.15 -3.60 -20.01
C ASP A 147 -11.75 -2.38 -20.86
N GLU A 148 -12.62 -1.38 -20.96
CA GLU A 148 -12.28 -0.09 -21.58
C GLU A 148 -11.21 0.66 -20.77
N LEU A 149 -11.28 0.64 -19.44
CA LEU A 149 -10.27 1.25 -18.57
C LEU A 149 -8.90 0.60 -18.77
N LEU A 150 -8.85 -0.73 -18.78
CA LEU A 150 -7.62 -1.48 -19.03
C LEU A 150 -7.08 -1.23 -20.45
N ALA A 151 -7.96 -1.11 -21.44
CA ALA A 151 -7.58 -0.79 -22.82
C ALA A 151 -6.96 0.62 -22.96
N ARG A 152 -7.33 1.59 -22.11
CA ARG A 152 -6.69 2.93 -22.06
C ARG A 152 -5.25 2.88 -21.54
N LEU A 153 -4.91 1.87 -20.74
CA LEU A 153 -3.57 1.71 -20.16
C LEU A 153 -2.63 0.90 -21.07
N ALA A 154 -3.16 -0.08 -21.81
CA ALA A 154 -2.37 -1.00 -22.62
C ALA A 154 -1.38 -0.31 -23.60
N PRO A 155 -1.72 0.79 -24.32
CA PRO A 155 -0.79 1.47 -25.21
C PRO A 155 0.42 2.12 -24.51
N GLN A 156 0.33 2.34 -23.20
CA GLN A 156 1.40 2.96 -22.40
C GLN A 156 2.35 1.93 -21.80
N LEU A 157 2.00 0.64 -21.84
CA LEU A 157 2.67 -0.42 -21.08
C LEU A 157 4.17 -0.53 -21.41
N GLU A 158 4.55 -0.51 -22.69
CA GLU A 158 5.95 -0.62 -23.10
C GLU A 158 6.81 0.53 -22.52
N ARG A 159 6.30 1.76 -22.62
CA ARG A 159 6.97 2.95 -22.07
C ARG A 159 7.11 2.85 -20.55
N ARG A 160 6.09 2.37 -19.86
CA ARG A 160 6.08 2.23 -18.39
C ARG A 160 7.00 1.12 -17.91
N LEU A 161 7.07 -0.01 -18.63
CA LEU A 161 8.04 -1.08 -18.36
C LEU A 161 9.49 -0.60 -18.49
N ALA A 162 9.78 0.22 -19.50
CA ALA A 162 11.12 0.81 -19.66
C ALA A 162 11.47 1.77 -18.50
N GLN A 163 10.50 2.57 -18.03
CA GLN A 163 10.68 3.46 -16.88
C GLN A 163 10.88 2.67 -15.57
N GLU A 164 10.11 1.62 -15.34
CA GLU A 164 10.28 0.73 -14.19
C GLU A 164 11.66 0.05 -14.23
N ALA A 165 12.09 -0.48 -15.37
CA ALA A 165 13.39 -1.14 -15.49
C ALA A 165 14.57 -0.20 -15.15
N ALA A 166 14.43 1.11 -15.41
CA ALA A 166 15.44 2.11 -15.13
C ALA A 166 15.45 2.59 -13.67
N GLU A 167 14.28 2.65 -13.02
CA GLU A 167 14.09 3.37 -11.77
C GLU A 167 13.39 2.56 -10.66
N ALA A 168 13.24 1.24 -10.83
CA ALA A 168 12.59 0.40 -9.82
C ALA A 168 13.22 0.60 -8.43
N VAL A 169 12.36 0.60 -7.42
CA VAL A 169 12.67 0.69 -5.99
C VAL A 169 11.98 -0.45 -5.25
N VAL A 170 12.18 -0.55 -3.93
CA VAL A 170 11.33 -1.39 -3.08
C VAL A 170 10.11 -0.57 -2.69
N CYS A 171 8.94 -0.94 -3.18
CA CYS A 171 7.68 -0.29 -2.84
C CYS A 171 6.93 -1.02 -1.72
N HIS A 172 6.16 -0.27 -0.95
CA HIS A 172 5.12 -0.75 -0.03
C HIS A 172 4.05 -1.56 -0.77
N GLY A 173 3.64 -1.05 -1.94
CA GLY A 173 2.70 -1.68 -2.85
C GLY A 173 1.23 -1.41 -2.58
N ASP A 174 0.93 -0.62 -1.55
CA ASP A 174 -0.39 -0.07 -1.22
C ASP A 174 -0.21 1.12 -0.27
N LEU A 175 0.56 2.12 -0.71
CA LEU A 175 1.00 3.22 0.15
C LEU A 175 -0.09 4.29 0.31
N CYS A 176 -1.16 3.97 1.02
CA CYS A 176 -2.21 4.90 1.41
C CYS A 176 -1.99 5.40 2.85
N LEU A 177 -2.59 6.53 3.25
CA LEU A 177 -2.45 7.09 4.60
C LEU A 177 -2.83 6.13 5.74
N PRO A 178 -3.86 5.26 5.62
CA PRO A 178 -4.15 4.26 6.66
C PRO A 178 -3.02 3.27 6.92
N ASN A 179 -2.15 3.06 5.93
CA ASN A 179 -1.02 2.14 6.00
C ASN A 179 0.27 2.78 6.54
N ILE A 180 0.21 4.07 6.92
CA ILE A 180 1.31 4.81 7.53
C ILE A 180 0.91 5.17 8.96
N VAL A 181 1.62 4.63 9.94
CA VAL A 181 1.37 4.91 11.36
C VAL A 181 2.31 6.02 11.83
N LEU A 182 1.75 7.05 12.46
CA LEU A 182 2.46 8.19 13.01
C LEU A 182 2.57 8.08 14.53
N ASP A 183 3.73 8.43 15.06
CA ASP A 183 3.90 8.70 16.48
C ASP A 183 3.09 9.97 16.84
N PRO A 184 2.16 9.90 17.80
CA PRO A 184 1.21 10.99 18.06
C PRO A 184 1.84 12.23 18.71
N GLU A 185 3.05 12.11 19.29
CA GLU A 185 3.74 13.23 19.93
C GLU A 185 4.71 13.92 18.97
N THR A 186 5.45 13.13 18.20
CA THR A 186 6.52 13.62 17.33
C THR A 186 6.11 13.76 15.87
N LEU A 187 4.97 13.15 15.48
CA LEU A 187 4.46 13.06 14.10
C LEU A 187 5.46 12.44 13.11
N ARG A 188 6.43 11.67 13.63
CA ARG A 188 7.32 10.84 12.80
C ARG A 188 6.62 9.54 12.44
N VAL A 189 7.03 8.93 11.33
CA VAL A 189 6.53 7.60 10.94
C VAL A 189 7.01 6.57 11.95
N ALA A 190 6.07 5.96 12.67
CA ALA A 190 6.28 4.86 13.60
C ALA A 190 6.35 3.50 12.87
N GLY A 191 5.71 3.38 11.71
CA GLY A 191 5.91 2.26 10.79
C GLY A 191 4.85 2.11 9.70
N PHE A 192 5.12 1.18 8.80
CA PHE A 192 4.23 0.81 7.70
C PHE A 192 3.49 -0.49 8.01
N VAL A 193 2.19 -0.55 7.69
CA VAL A 193 1.33 -1.72 7.91
C VAL A 193 0.67 -2.17 6.60
N ASP A 194 0.08 -3.36 6.59
CA ASP A 194 -0.50 -4.00 5.39
C ASP A 194 0.50 -4.18 4.23
N LEU A 195 1.58 -4.89 4.54
CA LEU A 195 2.72 -5.11 3.64
C LEU A 195 2.50 -6.25 2.64
N GLY A 196 1.25 -6.66 2.38
CA GLY A 196 0.95 -7.82 1.53
C GLY A 196 1.42 -7.66 0.09
N ARG A 197 1.49 -6.41 -0.39
CA ARG A 197 1.92 -6.05 -1.75
C ARG A 197 3.37 -5.55 -1.82
N LEU A 198 4.15 -5.59 -0.74
CA LEU A 198 5.53 -5.10 -0.76
C LEU A 198 6.37 -5.80 -1.85
N GLY A 199 7.15 -5.04 -2.60
CA GLY A 199 7.98 -5.63 -3.65
C GLY A 199 8.65 -4.63 -4.56
N ARG A 200 9.49 -5.15 -5.45
CA ARG A 200 10.16 -4.34 -6.46
C ARG A 200 9.14 -3.84 -7.47
N ALA A 201 9.09 -2.51 -7.63
CA ALA A 201 8.21 -1.84 -8.57
C ALA A 201 8.74 -0.44 -8.88
N ASP A 202 8.11 0.21 -9.84
CA ASP A 202 8.22 1.64 -10.07
C ASP A 202 7.83 2.48 -8.83
N PRO A 203 8.61 3.51 -8.43
CA PRO A 203 8.28 4.35 -7.28
C PRO A 203 6.91 5.05 -7.41
N HIS A 204 6.44 5.29 -8.65
CA HIS A 204 5.14 5.90 -8.87
C HIS A 204 3.97 4.98 -8.52
N ALA A 205 4.19 3.68 -8.35
CA ALA A 205 3.17 2.77 -7.83
C ALA A 205 2.76 3.14 -6.39
N ASP A 206 3.72 3.59 -5.57
CA ASP A 206 3.45 4.06 -4.20
C ASP A 206 3.06 5.54 -4.17
N ILE A 207 3.81 6.40 -4.88
CA ILE A 207 3.59 7.85 -4.88
C ILE A 207 2.20 8.19 -5.42
N ALA A 208 1.69 7.46 -6.42
CA ALA A 208 0.37 7.71 -6.97
C ALA A 208 -0.74 7.52 -5.93
N LEU A 209 -0.67 6.44 -5.14
CA LEU A 209 -1.64 6.13 -4.10
C LEU A 209 -1.55 7.11 -2.94
N LEU A 210 -0.33 7.40 -2.46
CA LEU A 210 -0.12 8.32 -1.35
C LEU A 210 -0.66 9.72 -1.65
N LEU A 211 -0.30 10.28 -2.81
CA LEU A 211 -0.73 11.63 -3.18
C LEU A 211 -2.22 11.70 -3.52
N ALA A 212 -2.81 10.63 -4.05
CA ALA A 212 -4.25 10.57 -4.30
C ALA A 212 -5.03 10.50 -2.97
N ASN A 213 -4.68 9.56 -2.10
CA ASN A 213 -5.37 9.36 -0.82
C ASN A 213 -5.20 10.57 0.12
N ALA A 214 -4.03 11.22 0.15
CA ALA A 214 -3.83 12.40 0.98
C ALA A 214 -4.70 13.61 0.59
N ARG A 215 -5.20 13.67 -0.66
CA ARG A 215 -6.09 14.76 -1.11
C ARG A 215 -7.42 14.78 -0.38
N GLU A 216 -7.86 13.65 0.15
CA GLU A 216 -9.08 13.57 0.97
C GLU A 216 -8.93 14.28 2.31
N THR A 217 -7.69 14.42 2.81
CA THR A 217 -7.40 15.12 4.06
C THR A 217 -7.12 16.60 3.86
N TRP A 218 -6.63 17.01 2.68
CA TRP A 218 -6.31 18.41 2.43
C TRP A 218 -7.57 19.29 2.30
N PRO A 219 -7.55 20.51 2.85
CA PRO A 219 -8.73 21.38 2.86
C PRO A 219 -9.09 21.92 1.46
N ASP A 220 -8.11 22.00 0.55
CA ASP A 220 -8.27 22.54 -0.79
C ASP A 220 -7.14 22.07 -1.73
N GLU A 221 -7.32 22.31 -3.03
CA GLU A 221 -6.38 21.91 -4.09
C GLU A 221 -5.04 22.67 -4.02
N ASP A 222 -5.02 23.91 -3.53
CA ASP A 222 -3.78 24.68 -3.40
C ASP A 222 -2.88 24.06 -2.32
N ARG A 223 -3.48 23.62 -1.20
CA ARG A 223 -2.77 22.88 -0.15
C ARG A 223 -2.31 21.51 -0.64
N ALA A 224 -3.14 20.81 -1.40
CA ALA A 224 -2.76 19.53 -2.01
C ALA A 224 -1.57 19.68 -2.97
N ARG A 225 -1.56 20.72 -3.81
CA ARG A 225 -0.44 21.00 -4.72
C ARG A 225 0.85 21.34 -3.96
N ALA A 226 0.76 22.15 -2.91
CA ALA A 226 1.89 22.45 -2.05
C ALA A 226 2.44 21.20 -1.34
N ALA A 227 1.56 20.25 -0.99
CA ALA A 227 1.94 18.95 -0.44
C ALA A 227 2.66 18.10 -1.50
N ASP A 228 2.12 17.96 -2.71
CA ASP A 228 2.77 17.24 -3.82
C ASP A 228 4.19 17.77 -4.09
N GLU A 229 4.36 19.10 -4.15
CA GLU A 229 5.66 19.76 -4.35
C GLU A 229 6.63 19.52 -3.19
N THR A 230 6.14 19.60 -1.95
CA THR A 230 6.94 19.35 -0.75
C THR A 230 7.38 17.89 -0.67
N PHE A 231 6.49 16.96 -0.99
CA PHE A 231 6.79 15.53 -1.07
C PHE A 231 7.86 15.28 -2.12
N ALA A 232 7.67 15.76 -3.35
CA ALA A 232 8.62 15.55 -4.45
C ALA A 232 10.02 16.08 -4.11
N ARG A 233 10.09 17.29 -3.52
CA ARG A 233 11.35 17.91 -3.09
C ARG A 233 12.05 17.09 -2.00
N ARG A 234 11.30 16.60 -1.00
CA ARG A 234 11.87 15.88 0.15
C ARG A 234 12.23 14.44 -0.18
N HIS A 235 11.41 13.78 -0.99
CA HIS A 235 11.63 12.43 -1.48
C HIS A 235 12.79 12.37 -2.49
N GLY A 236 12.96 13.41 -3.31
CA GLY A 236 14.01 13.47 -4.33
C GLY A 236 13.66 12.79 -5.65
N THR A 237 12.42 12.33 -5.83
CA THR A 237 11.91 11.82 -7.12
C THR A 237 11.04 12.87 -7.76
N ALA A 238 11.33 13.21 -9.02
CA ALA A 238 10.44 14.04 -9.82
C ALA A 238 9.14 13.26 -10.09
N VAL A 239 8.01 13.80 -9.64
CA VAL A 239 6.70 13.17 -9.83
C VAL A 239 6.23 13.44 -11.27
N ASP A 240 6.33 12.43 -12.13
CA ASP A 240 5.83 12.46 -13.51
C ASP A 240 4.29 12.32 -13.48
N PRO A 241 3.52 13.33 -13.92
CA PRO A 241 2.06 13.29 -13.87
C PRO A 241 1.44 12.16 -14.70
N GLU A 242 2.00 11.84 -15.86
CA GLU A 242 1.47 10.77 -16.72
C GLU A 242 1.76 9.39 -16.13
N ARG A 243 2.92 9.24 -15.50
CA ARG A 243 3.32 8.00 -14.82
C ARG A 243 2.50 7.79 -13.56
N ARG A 244 2.32 8.84 -12.76
CA ARG A 244 1.42 8.85 -11.60
C ARG A 244 0.00 8.44 -12.00
N ARG A 245 -0.56 9.08 -13.03
CA ARG A 245 -1.92 8.78 -13.51
C ARG A 245 -2.06 7.33 -13.97
N PHE A 246 -1.04 6.79 -14.65
CA PHE A 246 -1.05 5.39 -15.08
C PHE A 246 -1.17 4.43 -13.90
N TYR A 247 -0.37 4.58 -12.85
CA TYR A 247 -0.45 3.70 -11.67
C TYR A 247 -1.74 3.90 -10.87
N LEU A 248 -2.21 5.15 -10.73
CA LEU A 248 -3.48 5.45 -10.07
C LEU A 248 -4.67 4.76 -10.75
N HIS A 249 -4.66 4.69 -12.07
CA HIS A 249 -5.72 4.02 -12.84
C HIS A 249 -5.53 2.49 -12.93
N LEU A 250 -4.30 2.00 -12.79
CA LEU A 250 -4.02 0.57 -12.82
C LEU A 250 -4.43 -0.09 -11.51
N ASP A 251 -4.11 0.53 -10.36
CA ASP A 251 -4.23 -0.13 -9.05
C ASP A 251 -5.64 -0.69 -8.76
N PRO A 252 -6.75 0.07 -8.94
CA PRO A 252 -8.10 -0.45 -8.72
C PRO A 252 -8.44 -1.69 -9.55
N LEU A 253 -7.88 -1.80 -10.76
CA LEU A 253 -8.10 -2.94 -11.65
C LEU A 253 -7.38 -4.21 -11.18
N THR A 254 -6.53 -4.12 -10.16
CA THR A 254 -5.74 -5.24 -9.64
C THR A 254 -6.32 -5.85 -8.37
N TRP A 255 -7.52 -5.45 -7.96
CA TRP A 255 -8.22 -5.96 -6.78
C TRP A 255 -9.47 -6.75 -7.20
N GLY A 256 -9.57 -8.01 -6.77
CA GLY A 256 -10.74 -8.89 -6.98
C GLY A 256 -10.42 -10.35 -7.24
#